data_AF-A0A0F3RQ66-F1
#
_entry.id   AF-A0A0F3RQ66-F1
#
_cell.length_a   1.000
_cell.length_b   1.000
_cell.length_c   1.000
_cell.angle_alpha   90.00
_cell.angle_beta   90.00
_cell.angle_gamma   90.00
#
_symmetry.space_group_name_H-M   'P 1'
#
loop_
_entity.id
_entity.type
_entity.pdbx_description
1 polymer ?
#
loop_
_entity_poly.entity_id
_entity_poly.type
_entity_poly.pdbx_seq_one_letter_code
_entity_poly.pdbx_strand_id
1 'polypeptide(L)' 'MHYLKGEETGIYYIYSTKLAICHNKHTSSNRVFNRISKIAKSSWFLGFKLHIIINNKGEIMSVNARLG' A
#
# COMPACT_ATOMS: atom_id res chain seq x y z
N MET A 1 -14.67 -10.12 -6.38
CA MET A 1 -14.58 -9.43 -5.08
C MET A 1 -14.89 -7.96 -5.33
N HIS A 2 -16.14 -7.55 -5.11
CA HIS A 2 -16.52 -6.15 -5.23
C HIS A 2 -15.91 -5.40 -4.04
N TYR A 3 -14.84 -4.65 -4.29
CA TYR A 3 -14.45 -3.61 -3.33
C TYR A 3 -15.59 -2.60 -3.32
N LEU A 4 -16.25 -2.43 -2.18
CA LEU A 4 -17.19 -1.33 -1.97
C LEU A 4 -16.38 -0.03 -2.13
N LYS A 5 -16.50 0.60 -3.30
CA LYS A 5 -15.95 1.91 -3.61
C LYS A 5 -16.88 2.96 -3.01
N GLY A 6 -16.31 4.04 -2.46
CA GLY A 6 -17.09 5.19 -2.00
C GLY A 6 -17.87 5.88 -3.12
N GLU A 7 -18.62 6.92 -2.76
CA GLU A 7 -19.41 7.70 -3.71
C GLU A 7 -18.53 8.44 -4.72
N GLU A 8 -18.95 8.46 -5.98
CA GLU A 8 -18.26 9.21 -7.02
C GLU A 8 -18.59 10.69 -6.93
N THR A 9 -17.79 11.43 -6.15
CA THR A 9 -18.01 12.86 -5.92
C THR A 9 -17.36 13.79 -6.94
N GLY A 10 -16.54 13.27 -7.85
CA GLY A 10 -15.80 14.05 -8.85
C GLY A 10 -14.56 14.78 -8.33
N ILE A 11 -14.31 14.79 -7.02
CA ILE A 11 -13.11 15.37 -6.40
C ILE A 11 -12.35 14.27 -5.66
N TYR A 12 -11.07 14.07 -6.04
CA TYR A 12 -10.25 12.98 -5.54
C TYR A 12 -8.86 13.43 -5.08
N TYR A 13 -8.36 12.77 -4.05
CA TYR A 13 -7.00 12.94 -3.53
C TYR A 13 -6.22 11.63 -3.68
N ILE A 14 -5.00 11.73 -4.20
CA ILE A 14 -4.11 10.58 -4.41
C ILE A 14 -2.95 10.70 -3.44
N TYR A 15 -2.69 9.64 -2.70
CA TYR A 15 -1.56 9.56 -1.77
C TYR A 15 -0.81 8.24 -1.91
N SER A 16 0.49 8.27 -1.63
CA SER A 16 1.36 7.10 -1.68
C SER A 16 2.25 7.06 -0.44
N THR A 17 2.14 5.99 0.34
CA THR A 17 2.96 5.78 1.55
C THR A 17 3.84 4.56 1.39
N LYS A 18 5.09 4.64 1.85
CA LYS A 18 5.93 3.45 2.04
C LYS A 18 5.51 2.76 3.35
N LEU A 19 5.06 1.52 3.27
CA LEU A 19 4.76 0.69 4.45
C LEU A 19 5.91 -0.27 4.72
N ALA A 20 6.52 -0.14 5.89
CA ALA A 20 7.51 -1.08 6.41
C ALA A 20 6.79 -2.25 7.08
N ILE A 21 7.10 -3.47 6.66
CA ILE A 21 6.47 -4.70 7.19
C ILE A 21 7.35 -5.31 8.29
N CYS A 22 8.62 -5.55 7.99
CA CYS A 22 9.56 -6.11 8.96
C CYS A 22 10.98 -5.63 8.70
N HIS A 23 11.83 -5.76 9.72
CA HIS A 23 13.26 -5.54 9.58
C HIS A 23 13.88 -6.60 8.66
N ASN A 24 14.92 -6.24 7.91
CA ASN A 24 15.62 -7.14 6.98
C ASN A 24 16.09 -8.48 7.59
N LYS A 25 16.31 -8.55 8.92
CA LYS A 25 16.72 -9.77 9.62
C LYS A 25 15.63 -10.86 9.62
N HIS A 26 14.36 -10.47 9.44
CA HIS A 26 13.20 -11.36 9.51
C HIS A 26 12.49 -11.51 8.16
N THR A 27 13.13 -11.15 7.05
CA THR A 27 12.52 -11.24 5.71
C THR A 27 12.21 -12.67 5.29
N SER A 28 13.08 -13.64 5.64
CA SER A 28 12.90 -15.06 5.29
C SER A 28 11.67 -15.71 5.93
N SER A 29 11.22 -15.21 7.07
CA SER A 29 10.03 -15.72 7.78
C SER A 29 8.73 -15.10 7.29
N ASN A 30 8.77 -14.04 6.47
CA ASN A 30 7.58 -13.37 5.98
C ASN A 30 6.93 -14.13 4.81
N ARG A 31 5.87 -14.87 5.10
CA ARG A 31 5.11 -15.62 4.09
C ARG A 31 3.92 -14.85 3.52
N VAL A 32 3.37 -13.91 4.28
CA VAL A 32 2.12 -13.19 3.94
C VAL A 32 2.35 -12.17 2.82
N PHE A 33 3.47 -11.46 2.86
CA PHE A 33 3.75 -10.36 1.93
C PHE A 33 4.81 -10.72 0.88
N ASN A 34 5.17 -12.00 0.73
CA ASN A 34 6.27 -12.45 -0.13
C ASN A 34 6.11 -12.07 -1.61
N ARG A 35 4.87 -11.91 -2.11
CA ARG A 35 4.58 -11.54 -3.50
C ARG A 35 4.42 -10.04 -3.73
N ILE A 36 4.22 -9.26 -2.66
CA ILE A 36 3.88 -7.84 -2.74
C ILE A 36 4.84 -6.93 -1.95
N SER A 37 5.92 -7.47 -1.39
CA SER A 37 6.95 -6.70 -0.69
C SER A 37 8.36 -6.96 -1.21
N LYS A 38 9.23 -5.96 -1.07
CA LYS A 38 10.67 -6.01 -1.43
C LYS A 38 11.49 -5.26 -0.40
N ILE A 39 12.76 -5.61 -0.28
CA ILE A 39 13.70 -4.81 0.53
C ILE A 39 13.81 -3.45 -0.14
N ALA A 40 13.46 -2.42 0.60
CA ALA A 40 13.47 -1.06 0.10
C ALA A 40 14.92 -0.59 -0.11
N LYS A 41 15.22 -0.02 -1.29
CA LYS A 41 16.59 0.43 -1.64
C LYS A 41 17.18 1.45 -0.67
N SER A 42 16.34 2.28 -0.05
CA SER A 42 16.75 3.40 0.80
C SER A 42 16.39 3.21 2.28
N SER A 43 15.99 2.01 2.69
CA SER A 43 15.64 1.72 4.09
C SER A 43 15.88 0.26 4.44
N TRP A 44 16.29 -0.03 5.67
CA TRP A 44 16.63 -1.38 6.14
C TRP A 44 15.41 -2.28 6.48
N PHE A 45 14.31 -2.10 5.75
CA PHE A 45 13.06 -2.82 5.96
C PHE A 45 12.55 -3.46 4.67
N LEU A 46 11.88 -4.61 4.83
CA LEU A 46 11.02 -5.20 3.83
C LEU A 46 9.72 -4.40 3.81
N GLY A 47 9.29 -3.93 2.64
CA GLY A 47 8.11 -3.08 2.54
C GLY A 47 7.54 -3.00 1.12
N PHE A 48 6.50 -2.20 0.97
CA PHE A 48 5.87 -1.87 -0.31
C PHE A 48 5.30 -0.46 -0.29
N LYS A 49 4.94 0.07 -1.46
CA LYS A 49 4.24 1.35 -1.59
C LYS A 49 2.74 1.10 -1.67
N LEU A 50 2.00 1.73 -0.78
CA LEU A 50 0.55 1.72 -0.78
C LEU A 50 0.05 3.01 -1.44
N HIS A 51 -0.61 2.87 -2.58
CA HIS A 51 -1.32 3.94 -3.28
C HIS A 51 -2.78 3.90 -2.85
N ILE A 52 -3.28 5.02 -2.34
CA ILE A 52 -4.68 5.19 -1.94
C ILE A 52 -5.25 6.37 -2.71
N ILE A 53 -6.46 6.19 -3.24
CA ILE A 53 -7.27 7.27 -3.78
C ILE A 53 -8.48 7.42 -2.86
N ILE A 54 -8.72 8.64 -2.38
CA ILE A 54 -9.91 8.97 -1.57
C ILE A 54 -10.72 10.07 -2.24
N ASN A 55 -12.02 10.11 -1.98
CA ASN A 55 -12.85 11.25 -2.36
C ASN A 55 -12.80 12.36 -1.30
N ASN A 56 -13.48 13.49 -1.56
CA ASN A 56 -13.55 14.60 -0.62
C ASN A 56 -14.36 14.35 0.67
N LYS A 57 -15.06 13.22 0.77
CA LYS A 57 -15.70 12.75 2.02
C LYS A 57 -14.77 11.85 2.84
N GLY A 58 -13.57 11.55 2.32
CA GLY A 58 -12.61 10.65 2.96
C GLY A 58 -12.87 9.17 2.67
N GLU A 59 -13.76 8.84 1.74
CA GLU A 59 -14.06 7.45 1.39
C GLU A 59 -13.02 6.88 0.44
N ILE A 60 -12.72 5.60 0.60
CA ILE A 60 -11.74 4.90 -0.24
C ILE A 60 -12.34 4.65 -1.62
N MET A 61 -11.68 5.20 -2.63
CA MET A 61 -12.05 5.04 -4.03
C MET A 61 -11.22 3.97 -4.73
N SER A 62 -9.98 3.78 -4.30
CA SER A 62 -9.10 2.73 -4.80
C SER A 62 -7.93 2.49 -3.86
N VAL A 63 -7.46 1.25 -3.80
CA VAL A 63 -6.25 0.87 -3.07
C VAL A 63 -5.40 -0.02 -3.97
N ASN A 64 -4.11 0.29 -4.06
CA ASN A 64 -3.17 -0.51 -4.80
C ASN A 64 -1.83 -0.62 -4.06
N ALA A 65 -1.41 -1.86 -3.79
CA ALA A 65 -0.09 -2.14 -3.24
C ALA A 65 0.87 -2.47 -4.39
N ARG A 66 2.00 -1.75 -4.47
CA ARG A 66 3.05 -2.03 -5.45
C ARG A 66 4.40 -2.22 -4.79
N LEU A 67 5.19 -3.09 -5.40
CA LEU A 67 6.60 -3.24 -5.10
C LEU A 67 7.32 -1.90 -5.33
N GLY A 68 8.03 -1.45 -4.28
CA GLY A 68 8.65 -0.13 -4.22
C GLY A 68 9.93 0.01 -5.03
#